data_AF-A0A4Y8KEX0-F1
#
_entry.id   AF-A0A4Y8KEX0-F1
#
_cell.length_a   1.000
_cell.length_b   1.000
_cell.length_c   1.000
_cell.angle_alpha   90.00
_cell.angle_beta   90.00
_cell.angle_gamma   90.00
#
_symmetry.space_group_name_H-M   'P 1'
#
loop_
_entity.id
_entity.type
_entity.pdbx_description
1 polymer ?
#
loop_
_entity_poly.entity_id
_entity_poly.type
_entity_poly.pdbx_seq_one_letter_code
_entity_poly.pdbx_strand_id
1 'polypeptide(L)'
;MTENKPNNLAPMKAGDTFHCLQSGLTVSISSGGITRGAVLIRSQNVVLTAESILENQDRNGDSFLDSIDDPEAQIKRWGRVMIGRGEFPASESVLIPGSLEHIAERERRRVAAWKIPDEEVRAIALQAVQKEFGSPKSGQISTKYFGGF
;
A
#
# COMPACT_ATOMS: atom_id res chain seq x y z
N MET A 1 -0.08 21.18 -26.22
CA MET A 1 0.62 19.99 -26.75
C MET A 1 0.05 18.79 -26.01
N THR A 2 -0.88 18.08 -26.63
CA THR A 2 -1.45 16.85 -26.10
C THR A 2 -0.52 15.70 -26.49
N GLU A 3 0.41 15.35 -25.60
CA GLU A 3 1.15 14.10 -25.75
C GLU A 3 0.14 12.95 -25.75
N ASN A 4 0.14 12.16 -26.82
CA ASN A 4 -0.63 10.93 -26.90
C ASN A 4 -0.12 9.98 -25.81
N LYS A 5 -0.83 9.91 -24.69
CA LYS A 5 -0.61 8.88 -23.67
C LYS A 5 -0.86 7.52 -24.32
N PRO A 6 0.11 6.60 -24.32
CA PRO A 6 -0.11 5.24 -24.78
C PRO A 6 -0.90 4.47 -23.71
N ASN A 7 -2.19 4.74 -23.58
CA ASN A 7 -3.10 3.94 -22.76
C ASN A 7 -3.82 2.95 -23.65
N ASN A 8 -3.30 1.72 -23.74
CA ASN A 8 -3.97 0.63 -24.47
C ASN A 8 -5.19 0.05 -23.72
N LEU A 9 -5.54 0.61 -22.55
CA LEU A 9 -6.69 0.20 -21.75
C LEU A 9 -7.75 1.29 -21.69
N ALA A 10 -9.01 0.86 -21.67
CA ALA A 10 -10.15 1.77 -21.58
C ALA A 10 -10.10 2.58 -20.26
N PRO A 11 -10.53 3.85 -20.27
CA PRO A 11 -10.68 4.64 -19.06
C PRO A 11 -11.50 3.91 -17.99
N MET A 12 -11.15 4.10 -16.72
CA MET A 12 -11.92 3.56 -15.59
C MET A 12 -13.34 4.13 -15.62
N LYS A 13 -14.34 3.27 -15.41
CA LYS A 13 -15.75 3.65 -15.35
C LYS A 13 -16.37 3.35 -13.99
N ALA A 14 -17.56 3.88 -13.75
CA ALA A 14 -18.33 3.54 -12.57
C ALA A 14 -18.58 2.02 -12.49
N GLY A 15 -18.40 1.44 -11.31
CA GLY A 15 -18.42 0.00 -11.04
C GLY A 15 -17.05 -0.68 -11.15
N ASP A 16 -16.05 -0.07 -11.80
CA ASP A 16 -14.70 -0.61 -11.81
C ASP A 16 -14.06 -0.49 -10.42
N THR A 17 -13.13 -1.39 -10.11
CA THR A 17 -12.40 -1.40 -8.85
C THR A 17 -10.93 -1.04 -9.09
N PHE A 18 -10.34 -0.29 -8.16
CA PHE A 18 -8.90 -0.12 -8.06
C PHE A 18 -8.44 -0.45 -6.64
N HIS A 19 -7.15 -0.72 -6.50
CA HIS A 19 -6.53 -0.99 -5.22
C HIS A 19 -5.41 -0.02 -4.91
N CYS A 20 -5.15 0.15 -3.63
CA CYS A 20 -4.10 1.01 -3.12
C CYS A 20 -2.84 0.20 -2.79
N LEU A 21 -1.73 0.53 -3.43
CA LEU A 21 -0.41 -0.06 -3.18
C LEU A 21 0.33 0.68 -2.05
N GLN A 22 0.01 1.96 -1.79
CA GLN A 22 0.73 2.78 -0.82
C GLN A 22 -0.24 3.67 -0.06
N SER A 23 -0.18 3.64 1.27
CA SER A 23 -1.00 4.52 2.11
C SER A 23 -0.67 6.00 1.90
N GLY A 24 -1.66 6.87 2.08
CA GLY A 24 -1.47 8.33 2.12
C GLY A 24 -1.98 9.09 0.90
N LEU A 25 -2.47 8.40 -0.14
CA LEU A 25 -3.17 9.07 -1.25
C LEU A 25 -4.54 9.55 -0.76
N THR A 26 -4.79 10.85 -0.85
CA THR A 26 -6.11 11.41 -0.53
C THR A 26 -6.94 11.51 -1.78
N VAL A 27 -8.16 10.95 -1.76
CA VAL A 27 -9.11 10.98 -2.87
C VAL A 27 -10.49 11.41 -2.37
N SER A 28 -11.30 11.98 -3.24
CA SER A 28 -12.72 12.17 -2.96
C SER A 28 -13.46 10.84 -3.15
N ILE A 29 -14.21 10.40 -2.15
CA ILE A 29 -15.09 9.23 -2.24
C ILE A 29 -16.51 9.71 -2.01
N SER A 30 -17.40 9.34 -2.91
CA SER A 30 -18.83 9.64 -2.81
C SER A 30 -19.62 8.40 -2.42
N SER A 31 -20.44 8.50 -1.37
CA SER A 31 -21.37 7.45 -0.97
C SER A 31 -22.71 8.06 -0.61
N GLY A 32 -23.78 7.65 -1.31
CA GLY A 32 -25.14 8.12 -1.04
C GLY A 32 -25.34 9.62 -1.20
N GLY A 33 -24.66 10.25 -2.15
CA GLY A 33 -24.77 11.69 -2.43
C GLY A 33 -23.98 12.60 -1.48
N ILE A 34 -23.14 12.03 -0.60
CA ILE A 34 -22.22 12.79 0.25
C ILE A 34 -20.79 12.49 -0.19
N THR A 35 -20.09 13.53 -0.63
CA THR A 35 -18.65 13.52 -0.95
C THR A 35 -17.82 13.71 0.31
N ARG A 36 -16.77 12.89 0.48
CA ARG A 36 -15.77 13.07 1.55
C ARG A 36 -14.37 12.84 1.03
N GLY A 37 -13.41 13.62 1.52
CA GLY A 37 -12.00 13.29 1.38
C GLY A 37 -11.67 12.07 2.23
N ALA A 38 -11.06 11.05 1.63
CA ALA A 38 -10.59 9.87 2.31
C ALA A 38 -9.10 9.64 2.01
N VAL A 39 -8.34 9.32 3.04
CA VAL A 39 -6.95 8.88 2.89
C VAL A 39 -6.97 7.38 2.66
N LEU A 40 -6.49 6.96 1.50
CA LEU A 40 -6.39 5.55 1.15
C LEU A 40 -5.27 4.87 1.93
N ILE A 41 -5.53 3.61 2.27
CA ILE A 41 -4.61 2.74 3.00
C ILE A 41 -4.16 1.62 2.05
N ARG A 42 -2.90 1.19 2.14
CA ARG A 42 -2.42 0.02 1.39
C ARG A 42 -3.37 -1.17 1.56
N SER A 43 -3.53 -1.94 0.49
CA SER A 43 -4.47 -3.07 0.35
C SER A 43 -5.94 -2.73 0.37
N GLN A 44 -6.31 -1.45 0.42
CA GLN A 44 -7.70 -1.04 0.28
C GLN A 44 -8.15 -1.20 -1.18
N ASN A 45 -9.28 -1.88 -1.37
CA ASN A 45 -10.02 -1.93 -2.63
C ASN A 45 -11.10 -0.85 -2.60
N VAL A 46 -11.23 -0.11 -3.70
CA VAL A 46 -12.21 0.96 -3.86
C VAL A 46 -12.99 0.73 -5.15
N VAL A 47 -14.30 0.61 -5.02
CA VAL A 47 -15.23 0.59 -6.16
C VAL A 47 -15.52 2.04 -6.56
N LEU A 48 -15.27 2.38 -7.82
CA LEU A 48 -15.54 3.71 -8.33
C LEU A 48 -17.03 3.93 -8.54
N THR A 49 -17.55 5.04 -8.02
CA THR A 49 -18.87 5.56 -8.39
C THR A 49 -18.73 6.63 -9.46
N ALA A 50 -19.81 6.93 -10.18
CA ALA A 50 -19.80 7.98 -11.20
C ALA A 50 -19.47 9.35 -10.58
N GLU A 51 -20.00 9.61 -9.38
CA GLU A 51 -19.75 10.82 -8.60
C GLU A 51 -18.28 10.89 -8.17
N SER A 52 -17.70 9.78 -7.70
CA SER A 52 -16.29 9.75 -7.32
C SER A 52 -15.38 10.05 -8.51
N ILE A 53 -15.70 9.57 -9.71
CA ILE A 53 -14.93 9.90 -10.93
C ILE A 53 -15.00 11.40 -11.21
N LEU A 54 -16.21 11.98 -11.20
CA LEU A 54 -16.42 13.40 -11.47
C LEU A 54 -15.73 14.30 -10.44
N GLU A 55 -15.81 13.95 -9.16
CA GLU A 55 -15.24 14.72 -8.05
C GLU A 55 -13.71 14.70 -8.01
N ASN A 56 -13.07 13.72 -8.64
CA ASN A 56 -11.61 13.60 -8.73
C ASN A 56 -11.05 14.09 -10.08
N GLN A 57 -11.87 14.76 -10.90
CA GLN A 57 -11.40 15.48 -12.09
C GLN A 57 -11.03 16.90 -11.70
N ASP A 58 -9.88 17.37 -12.21
CA ASP A 58 -9.48 18.76 -12.06
C ASP A 58 -10.17 19.67 -13.09
N ARG A 59 -9.85 20.97 -13.07
CA ARG A 59 -10.41 21.96 -14.00
C ARG A 59 -10.08 21.71 -15.47
N ASN A 60 -9.06 20.91 -15.77
CA ASN A 60 -8.65 20.53 -17.12
C ASN A 60 -9.28 19.20 -17.55
N GLY A 61 -10.01 18.54 -16.65
CA GLY A 61 -10.58 17.20 -16.86
C GLY A 61 -9.60 16.07 -16.53
N ASP A 62 -8.39 16.38 -16.04
CA ASP A 62 -7.40 15.37 -15.66
C ASP A 62 -7.74 14.77 -14.28
N SER A 63 -7.53 13.48 -14.13
CA SER A 63 -7.72 12.75 -12.87
C SER A 63 -6.47 11.95 -12.48
N PHE A 64 -6.38 11.57 -11.21
CA PHE A 64 -5.37 10.59 -10.77
C PHE A 64 -5.58 9.23 -11.45
N LEU A 65 -6.83 8.91 -11.82
CA LEU A 65 -7.22 7.68 -12.52
C LEU A 65 -6.58 7.57 -13.91
N ASP A 66 -6.20 8.69 -14.54
CA ASP A 66 -5.56 8.68 -15.86
C ASP A 66 -4.12 8.14 -15.85
N SER A 67 -3.60 7.85 -14.67
CA SER A 67 -2.28 7.23 -14.47
C SER A 67 -2.36 5.83 -13.87
N ILE A 68 -3.56 5.27 -13.72
CA ILE A 68 -3.76 3.98 -13.02
C ILE A 68 -2.99 2.82 -13.67
N ASP A 69 -2.88 2.84 -15.00
CA ASP A 69 -2.18 1.83 -15.80
C ASP A 69 -0.80 2.31 -16.30
N ASP A 70 -0.34 3.48 -15.81
CA ASP A 70 0.94 4.10 -16.20
C ASP A 70 1.85 4.29 -14.96
N PRO A 71 2.67 3.26 -14.63
CA PRO A 71 3.58 3.34 -13.50
C PRO A 71 4.58 4.49 -13.59
N GLU A 72 5.03 4.86 -14.79
CA GLU A 72 6.00 5.93 -14.99
C GLU A 72 5.39 7.30 -14.66
N ALA A 73 4.15 7.54 -15.09
CA ALA A 73 3.42 8.74 -14.70
C ALA A 73 3.18 8.82 -13.18
N GLN A 74 2.84 7.69 -12.54
CA GLN A 74 2.69 7.66 -11.07
C GLN A 74 4.01 7.95 -10.36
N ILE A 75 5.12 7.36 -10.81
CA ILE A 75 6.45 7.62 -10.25
C ILE A 75 6.84 9.08 -10.46
N LYS A 76 6.62 9.65 -11.65
CA LYS A 76 6.88 11.07 -11.91
C LYS A 76 6.06 12.00 -11.00
N ARG A 77 4.81 11.61 -10.69
CA ARG A 77 3.88 12.41 -9.88
C ARG A 77 4.12 12.27 -8.37
N TRP A 78 4.40 11.07 -7.88
CA TRP A 78 4.42 10.74 -6.44
C TRP A 78 5.73 10.11 -5.94
N GLY A 79 6.70 9.90 -6.84
CA GLY A 79 7.96 9.20 -6.56
C GLY A 79 7.82 7.67 -6.47
N ARG A 80 6.61 7.13 -6.60
CA ARG A 80 6.28 5.70 -6.51
C ARG A 80 4.90 5.41 -7.09
N VAL A 81 4.62 4.14 -7.35
CA VAL A 81 3.30 3.65 -7.76
C VAL A 81 2.38 3.60 -6.54
N MET A 82 1.27 4.32 -6.59
CA MET A 82 0.33 4.47 -5.46
C MET A 82 -0.89 3.56 -5.59
N ILE A 83 -1.34 3.30 -6.82
CA ILE A 83 -2.58 2.57 -7.12
C ILE A 83 -2.41 1.64 -8.31
N GLY A 84 -3.26 0.62 -8.37
CA GLY A 84 -3.37 -0.28 -9.51
C GLY A 84 -4.83 -0.61 -9.82
N ARG A 85 -5.10 -0.99 -11.07
CA ARG A 85 -6.42 -1.44 -11.50
C ARG A 85 -6.78 -2.79 -10.88
N GLY A 86 -8.07 -3.00 -10.59
CA GLY A 86 -8.60 -4.24 -10.04
C GLY A 86 -8.42 -4.35 -8.53
N GLU A 87 -8.70 -5.53 -8.01
CA GLU A 87 -8.52 -5.85 -6.59
C GLU A 87 -7.04 -5.97 -6.23
N PHE A 88 -6.72 -5.74 -4.96
CA PHE A 88 -5.38 -5.91 -4.43
C PHE A 88 -4.93 -7.37 -4.62
N PRO A 89 -3.74 -7.62 -5.19
CA PRO A 89 -3.31 -8.98 -5.49
C PRO A 89 -3.25 -9.85 -4.24
N ALA A 90 -3.89 -11.02 -4.25
CA ALA A 90 -3.87 -11.96 -3.13
C ALA A 90 -2.46 -12.51 -2.83
N SER A 91 -1.54 -12.42 -3.79
CA SER A 91 -0.13 -12.78 -3.63
C SER A 91 0.70 -11.71 -2.91
N GLU A 92 0.21 -10.47 -2.80
CA GLU A 92 0.93 -9.40 -2.14
C GLU A 92 0.65 -9.37 -0.63
N SER A 93 1.70 -9.11 0.16
CA SER A 93 1.54 -8.85 1.58
C SER A 93 0.96 -7.45 1.78
N VAL A 94 -0.05 -7.37 2.64
CA VAL A 94 -0.62 -6.11 3.15
C VAL A 94 0.46 -5.32 3.89
N LEU A 95 1.34 -6.01 4.63
CA LEU A 95 2.38 -5.41 5.44
C LEU A 95 3.65 -5.21 4.61
N ILE A 96 4.14 -3.97 4.58
CA ILE A 96 5.38 -3.62 3.90
C ILE A 96 6.56 -4.12 4.75
N PRO A 97 7.45 -4.97 4.20
CA PRO A 97 8.62 -5.44 4.93
C PRO A 97 9.43 -4.31 5.55
N GLY A 98 9.58 -4.35 6.87
CA GLY A 98 10.33 -3.35 7.64
C GLY A 98 9.54 -2.11 8.07
N SER A 99 8.24 -1.99 7.74
CA SER A 99 7.38 -0.96 8.33
C SER A 99 7.16 -1.21 9.83
N LEU A 100 6.71 -0.18 10.55
CA LEU A 100 6.40 -0.31 11.98
C LEU A 100 5.29 -1.35 12.23
N GLU A 101 4.27 -1.39 11.35
CA GLU A 101 3.19 -2.36 11.40
C GLU A 101 3.70 -3.77 11.13
N HIS A 102 4.61 -3.94 10.17
CA HIS A 102 5.25 -5.22 9.89
C HIS A 102 6.08 -5.70 11.09
N ILE A 103 6.84 -4.81 11.72
CA ILE A 103 7.63 -5.13 12.93
C ILE A 103 6.70 -5.47 14.11
N ALA A 104 5.66 -4.67 14.32
CA ALA A 104 4.70 -4.87 15.41
C ALA A 104 3.94 -6.19 15.25
N GLU A 105 3.49 -6.52 14.04
CA GLU A 105 2.79 -7.78 13.78
C GLU A 105 3.72 -8.99 13.95
N ARG A 106 4.96 -8.89 13.46
CA ARG A 106 6.00 -9.90 13.71
C ARG A 106 6.19 -10.17 15.19
N GLU A 107 6.36 -9.12 16.00
CA GLU A 107 6.54 -9.25 17.44
C GLU A 107 5.27 -9.80 18.13
N ARG A 108 4.07 -9.35 17.72
CA ARG A 108 2.80 -9.88 18.24
C ARG A 108 2.69 -11.39 18.01
N ARG A 109 2.97 -11.87 16.80
CA ARG A 109 2.93 -13.31 16.47
C ARG A 109 4.04 -14.08 17.18
N ARG A 110 5.24 -13.52 17.28
CA ARG A 110 6.35 -14.12 18.03
C ARG A 110 5.98 -14.31 19.50
N VAL A 111 5.43 -13.29 20.14
CA VAL A 111 4.95 -13.35 21.54
C VAL A 111 3.82 -14.38 21.69
N ALA A 112 2.89 -14.44 20.74
CA ALA A 112 1.84 -15.46 20.75
C ALA A 112 2.40 -16.88 20.63
N ALA A 113 3.38 -17.11 19.76
CA ALA A 113 4.05 -18.40 19.63
C ALA A 113 4.76 -18.82 20.92
N TRP A 114 5.41 -17.89 21.63
CA TRP A 114 6.05 -18.16 22.92
C TRP A 114 5.07 -18.56 24.03
N LYS A 115 3.78 -18.23 23.91
CA LYS A 115 2.75 -18.66 24.86
C LYS A 115 2.27 -20.10 24.64
N ILE A 116 2.68 -20.76 23.55
CA ILE A 116 2.33 -22.15 23.28
C ILE A 116 3.10 -23.06 24.26
N PRO A 117 2.41 -23.88 25.08
CA PRO A 117 3.06 -24.73 26.08
C PRO A 117 3.94 -25.81 25.44
N ASP A 118 3.41 -26.48 24.42
CA ASP A 118 4.09 -27.54 23.68
C ASP A 118 5.30 -26.99 22.92
N GLU A 119 6.46 -27.61 23.13
CA GLU A 119 7.73 -27.20 22.55
C GLU A 119 7.80 -27.42 21.03
N GLU A 120 7.29 -28.55 20.53
CA GLU A 120 7.34 -28.85 19.10
C GLU A 120 6.45 -27.88 18.32
N VAL A 121 5.23 -27.66 18.82
CA VAL A 121 4.27 -26.72 18.21
C VAL A 121 4.79 -25.28 18.30
N ARG A 122 5.42 -24.90 19.41
CA ARG A 122 6.06 -23.59 19.55
C ARG A 122 7.20 -23.41 18.55
N ALA A 123 8.05 -24.41 18.37
CA ALA A 123 9.17 -24.34 17.41
C ALA A 123 8.65 -24.15 15.98
N ILE A 124 7.62 -24.91 15.58
CA ILE A 124 6.97 -24.77 14.26
C ILE A 124 6.37 -23.38 14.09
N ALA A 125 5.66 -22.86 15.11
CA ALA A 125 5.06 -21.53 15.05
C ALA A 125 6.11 -20.42 14.93
N LEU A 126 7.22 -20.51 15.67
CA LEU A 126 8.32 -19.56 15.56
C LEU A 126 9.00 -19.63 14.20
N GLN A 127 9.19 -20.83 13.63
CA GLN A 127 9.73 -21.01 12.29
C GLN A 127 8.81 -20.41 11.23
N ALA A 128 7.49 -20.55 11.37
CA ALA A 128 6.51 -19.93 10.47
C ALA A 128 6.62 -18.40 10.51
N VAL A 129 6.70 -17.80 11.70
CA VAL A 129 6.91 -16.34 11.86
C VAL A 129 8.23 -15.90 11.20
N GLN A 130 9.31 -16.66 11.38
CA GLN A 130 10.59 -16.34 10.75
C GLN A 130 10.55 -16.46 9.22
N LYS A 131 9.86 -17.47 8.69
CA LYS A 131 9.70 -17.67 7.24
C LYS A 131 8.89 -16.54 6.60
N GLU A 132 7.85 -16.05 7.28
CA GLU A 132 6.96 -15.00 6.76
C GLU A 132 7.58 -13.60 6.87
N PHE A 133 8.16 -13.25 8.01
CA PHE A 133 8.63 -11.88 8.28
C PHE A 133 10.16 -11.71 8.13
N GLY A 134 10.89 -12.79 7.90
CA GLY A 134 12.34 -12.80 7.80
C GLY A 134 13.08 -12.73 9.14
N SER A 135 14.41 -12.84 9.05
CA SER A 135 15.31 -12.69 10.19
C SER A 135 15.33 -11.22 10.67
N PRO A 136 15.45 -10.97 11.99
CA PRO A 136 15.58 -9.61 12.50
C PRO A 136 16.83 -8.98 11.88
N LYS A 137 16.69 -7.81 11.23
CA LYS A 137 17.85 -7.02 10.83
C LYS A 137 18.51 -6.51 12.10
N SER A 138 19.71 -6.99 12.41
CA SER A 138 20.54 -6.40 13.45
C SER A 138 21.00 -5.02 12.99
N GLY A 139 20.35 -3.97 13.49
CA GLY A 139 20.85 -2.61 13.33
C GLY A 139 22.04 -2.41 14.25
N GLN A 140 23.27 -2.66 13.78
CA GLN A 140 24.46 -2.17 14.48
C GLN A 140 24.51 -0.65 14.31
N ILE A 141 24.16 0.08 15.38
CA ILE A 141 24.47 1.51 15.48
C ILE A 141 25.90 1.59 15.99
N SER A 142 26.88 1.78 15.10
CA SER A 142 28.24 2.12 15.52
C SER A 142 28.28 3.62 15.85
N THR A 143 28.20 3.97 17.12
CA THR A 143 28.48 5.34 17.56
C THR A 143 29.99 5.57 17.44
N LYS A 144 30.41 6.32 16.40
CA LYS A 144 31.79 6.82 16.33
C LYS A 144 31.96 7.91 17.37
N TYR A 145 32.69 7.62 18.45
CA TYR A 145 33.15 8.66 19.36
C TYR A 145 34.23 9.48 18.65
N PHE A 146 33.97 10.77 18.42
CA PHE A 146 35.01 11.71 18.05
C PHE A 146 35.83 12.00 19.31
N GLY A 147 36.92 11.25 19.49
CA GLY A 147 37.90 11.50 20.53
C GLY A 147 38.62 12.81 20.25
N GLY A 148 38.28 13.85 21.00
CA GLY A 148 39.08 15.06 21.11
C GLY A 148 39.88 15.01 22.41
N PHE A 149 41.20 14.89 22.28
CA PHE A 149 42.21 15.42 23.20
C PHE A 149 43.45 15.78 22.39
#